data_AF-A0A3M1GVK8-F1
#
_entry.id   AF-A0A3M1GVK8-F1
#
_cell.length_a   1.000
_cell.length_b   1.000
_cell.length_c   1.000
_cell.angle_alpha   90.00
_cell.angle_beta   90.00
_cell.angle_gamma   90.00
#
_symmetry.space_group_name_H-M   'P 1'
#
loop_
_entity.id
_entity.type
_entity.pdbx_description
1 polymer ?
#
loop_
_entity_poly.entity_id
_entity_poly.type
_entity_poly.pdbx_seq_one_letter_code
_entity_poly.pdbx_strand_id
1 'polypeptide(L)'
;MSNWKLEDLLKRYPDKKIKPFDGMTVTASVWDEAHQYHNRVQELHNLFGHGAGILTGLDVIASDPPDTSLYILPGVAVDGLGRTIVLPQAVAYDIGREIEGTFILVLNYGESQPRSEASARGDGSPLYIRHEFSISVQTTPGDDEAVELARVWRSRRDSVFLNARDPLFPGPDEIDLRFRRQVGAWPDIRVAVSYVGDVAEPRQGRGMTYLAQQLNFGSHYRVWVEDNVALGPGIVGNALVYLVGQGPFELSAGVMNGLRNYIYRGKGTLFLESLDEAAEESFREFLAAKDIKVEAVERGHPILSYPHFFAAPPAGYPTEAKPRLEFGEGVILSPNNYGMVWQGERRGRLASREEIRAAVELGANIVAYAAERHRTRTR
;
A
#
# COMPACT_ATOMS: atom_id res chain seq x y z
N MET A 1 17.10 -4.06 5.97
CA MET A 1 17.54 -5.37 6.51
C MET A 1 17.77 -5.16 8.00
N SER A 2 17.28 -6.03 8.88
CA SER A 2 17.61 -5.89 10.31
C SER A 2 19.12 -6.02 10.50
N ASN A 3 19.67 -5.48 11.58
CA ASN A 3 21.10 -5.48 11.90
C ASN A 3 21.70 -6.88 12.16
N TRP A 4 20.98 -7.95 11.82
CA TRP A 4 21.42 -9.32 12.01
C TRP A 4 22.33 -9.74 10.85
N LYS A 5 23.53 -10.23 11.18
CA LYS A 5 24.35 -10.92 10.19
C LYS A 5 23.64 -12.22 9.78
N LEU A 6 23.67 -12.56 8.50
CA LEU A 6 23.06 -13.78 7.97
C LEU A 6 23.51 -15.02 8.74
N GLU A 7 24.79 -15.08 9.12
CA GLU A 7 25.36 -16.15 9.95
C GLU A 7 24.64 -16.33 11.28
N ASP A 8 24.24 -15.24 11.93
CA ASP A 8 23.55 -15.29 13.23
C ASP A 8 22.11 -15.77 13.06
N LEU A 9 21.43 -15.38 11.98
CA LEU A 9 20.10 -15.90 11.65
C LEU A 9 20.13 -17.40 11.31
N LEU A 10 21.15 -17.86 10.59
CA LEU A 10 21.29 -19.27 10.25
C LEU A 10 21.56 -20.15 11.48
N LYS A 11 22.37 -19.67 12.44
CA LYS A 11 22.59 -20.36 13.73
C LYS A 11 21.31 -20.49 14.56
N ARG A 12 20.34 -19.59 14.36
CA ARG A 12 19.04 -19.64 15.06
C ARG A 12 18.14 -20.74 14.51
N TYR A 13 18.39 -21.26 13.30
CA TYR A 13 17.56 -22.28 12.66
C TYR A 13 17.73 -23.64 13.35
N PRO A 14 16.65 -24.29 13.80
CA PRO A 14 16.76 -25.55 14.50
C PRO A 14 17.19 -26.66 13.54
N ASP A 15 18.32 -27.30 13.84
CA ASP A 15 18.96 -28.35 13.04
C ASP A 15 18.42 -29.76 13.33
N LYS A 16 17.68 -29.91 14.43
CA LYS A 16 17.03 -31.16 14.85
C LYS A 16 15.58 -30.93 15.27
N LYS A 17 14.78 -31.99 15.16
CA LYS A 17 13.40 -32.06 15.65
C LYS A 17 13.18 -33.38 16.38
N ILE A 18 12.25 -33.39 17.32
CA ILE A 18 11.85 -34.63 18.01
C ILE A 18 11.23 -35.60 17.00
N LYS A 19 11.68 -36.85 17.04
CA LYS A 19 11.09 -37.97 16.31
C LYS A 19 10.38 -38.88 17.33
N PRO A 20 9.04 -38.85 17.41
CA PRO A 20 8.29 -39.72 18.32
C PRO A 20 8.52 -41.21 18.01
N PHE A 21 8.48 -42.05 19.04
CA PHE A 21 8.53 -43.52 18.94
C PHE A 21 7.67 -44.18 20.04
N ASP A 22 7.24 -45.41 19.81
CA ASP A 22 6.39 -46.13 20.75
C ASP A 22 7.11 -46.39 22.08
N GLY A 23 6.43 -46.08 23.19
CA GLY A 23 7.02 -46.14 24.53
C GLY A 23 7.81 -44.88 24.94
N MET A 24 7.91 -43.86 24.07
CA MET A 24 8.50 -42.58 24.45
C MET A 24 7.64 -41.87 25.50
N THR A 25 8.26 -41.41 26.59
CA THR A 25 7.57 -40.61 27.61
C THR A 25 7.38 -39.17 27.13
N VAL A 26 6.13 -38.67 27.16
CA VAL A 26 5.81 -37.27 26.85
C VAL A 26 5.78 -36.48 28.15
N THR A 27 6.93 -35.90 28.50
CA THR A 27 7.04 -34.99 29.65
C THR A 27 6.78 -33.55 29.22
N ALA A 28 6.55 -32.65 30.19
CA ALA A 28 6.45 -31.22 29.91
C ALA A 28 7.68 -30.67 29.17
N SER A 29 8.89 -31.17 29.49
CA SER A 29 10.12 -30.77 28.80
C SER A 29 10.18 -31.26 27.35
N VAL A 30 9.73 -32.49 27.07
CA VAL A 30 9.63 -33.00 25.68
C VAL A 30 8.59 -32.21 24.89
N TRP A 31 7.48 -31.85 25.54
CA TRP A 31 6.43 -31.03 24.94
C TRP A 31 6.91 -29.61 24.62
N ASP A 32 7.60 -28.98 25.56
CA ASP A 32 8.18 -27.65 25.42
C ASP A 32 9.25 -27.61 24.31
N GLU A 33 10.17 -28.58 24.25
CA GLU A 33 11.16 -28.68 23.17
C GLU A 33 10.50 -28.80 21.78
N ALA A 34 9.42 -29.60 21.66
CA ALA A 34 8.68 -29.73 20.42
C ALA A 34 8.01 -28.41 19.99
N HIS A 35 7.45 -27.65 20.93
CA HIS A 35 6.80 -26.37 20.63
C HIS A 35 7.83 -25.28 20.32
N GLN A 36 8.94 -25.23 21.05
CA GLN A 36 10.03 -24.30 20.77
C GLN A 36 10.61 -24.50 19.37
N TYR A 37 10.73 -25.75 18.89
CA TYR A 37 11.11 -26.03 17.51
C TYR A 37 10.17 -25.32 16.52
N HIS A 38 8.86 -25.48 16.69
CA HIS A 38 7.87 -24.88 15.80
C HIS A 38 7.83 -23.35 15.90
N ASN A 39 7.87 -22.79 17.10
CA ASN A 39 7.93 -21.35 17.33
C ASN A 39 9.16 -20.76 16.62
N ARG A 40 10.32 -21.41 16.76
CA ARG A 40 11.55 -20.94 16.14
C ARG A 40 11.53 -20.99 14.62
N VAL A 41 10.98 -22.06 14.05
CA VAL A 41 10.78 -22.16 12.60
C VAL A 41 9.83 -21.06 12.10
N GLN A 42 8.76 -20.76 12.84
CA GLN A 42 7.83 -19.68 12.47
C GLN A 42 8.47 -18.29 12.55
N GLU A 43 9.20 -17.98 13.64
CA GLU A 43 9.94 -16.73 13.79
C GLU A 43 10.90 -16.50 12.62
N LEU A 44 11.66 -17.55 12.26
CA LEU A 44 12.62 -17.46 11.16
C LEU A 44 11.95 -17.42 9.80
N HIS A 45 10.83 -18.13 9.60
CA HIS A 45 10.02 -17.99 8.40
C HIS A 45 9.56 -16.54 8.22
N ASN A 46 9.07 -15.91 9.29
CA ASN A 46 8.66 -14.50 9.25
C ASN A 46 9.85 -13.59 8.90
N LEU A 47 11.01 -13.78 9.52
CA LEU A 47 12.19 -12.96 9.24
C LEU A 47 12.75 -13.16 7.82
N PHE A 48 12.83 -14.40 7.34
CA PHE A 48 13.36 -14.71 6.01
C PHE A 48 12.37 -14.40 4.88
N GLY A 49 11.08 -14.62 5.11
CA GLY A 49 10.03 -14.46 4.11
C GLY A 49 9.46 -13.05 4.05
N HIS A 50 9.34 -12.37 5.18
CA HIS A 50 8.71 -11.05 5.28
C HIS A 50 9.69 -9.97 5.76
N GLY A 51 10.53 -10.31 6.73
CA GLY A 51 11.34 -9.36 7.48
C GLY A 51 10.57 -8.71 8.64
N ALA A 52 11.24 -7.84 9.38
CA ALA A 52 10.65 -7.09 10.50
C ALA A 52 9.96 -5.80 10.03
N GLY A 53 8.72 -5.57 10.48
CA GLY A 53 7.90 -4.41 10.17
C GLY A 53 6.39 -4.70 10.25
N ILE A 54 5.59 -3.81 9.69
CA ILE A 54 4.13 -3.91 9.59
C ILE A 54 3.76 -4.79 8.40
N LEU A 55 2.99 -5.85 8.62
CA LEU A 55 2.45 -6.70 7.54
C LEU A 55 1.19 -6.07 6.93
N THR A 56 0.30 -5.55 7.77
CA THR A 56 -0.95 -4.90 7.34
C THR A 56 -1.56 -4.08 8.48
N GLY A 57 -2.35 -3.06 8.15
CA GLY A 57 -3.03 -2.20 9.13
C GLY A 57 -2.08 -1.38 9.98
N LEU A 58 -2.36 -1.26 11.28
CA LEU A 58 -1.57 -0.49 12.26
C LEU A 58 -1.38 0.97 11.86
N ASP A 59 -2.39 1.57 11.22
CA ASP A 59 -2.38 2.99 10.91
C ASP A 59 -2.57 3.78 12.19
N VAL A 60 -1.84 4.88 12.30
CA VAL A 60 -1.93 5.81 13.43
C VAL A 60 -2.67 7.05 12.95
N ILE A 61 -3.76 7.38 13.60
CA ILE A 61 -4.58 8.54 13.27
C ILE A 61 -4.79 9.41 14.51
N ALA A 62 -5.01 10.70 14.27
CA ALA A 62 -5.47 11.61 15.31
C ALA A 62 -6.91 11.26 15.71
N SER A 63 -7.27 11.61 16.95
CA SER A 63 -8.64 11.58 17.43
C SER A 63 -9.55 12.55 16.65
N ASP A 64 -10.85 12.28 16.67
CA ASP A 64 -11.88 13.16 16.12
C ASP A 64 -12.98 13.38 17.19
N PRO A 65 -13.05 14.57 17.83
CA PRO A 65 -12.22 15.76 17.59
C PRO A 65 -10.76 15.58 18.07
N PRO A 66 -9.78 16.30 17.48
CA PRO A 66 -8.37 16.21 17.86
C PRO A 66 -8.07 16.55 19.33
N ASP A 67 -7.25 15.71 19.98
CA ASP A 67 -6.79 15.82 21.36
C ASP A 67 -5.32 15.32 21.52
N THR A 68 -4.89 14.99 22.75
CA THR A 68 -3.53 14.48 23.05
C THR A 68 -3.40 12.96 22.91
N SER A 69 -4.39 12.29 22.33
CA SER A 69 -4.43 10.85 22.14
C SER A 69 -4.17 10.49 20.68
N LEU A 70 -3.52 9.36 20.46
CA LEU A 70 -3.40 8.74 19.14
C LEU A 70 -4.24 7.47 19.09
N TYR A 71 -4.89 7.22 17.96
CA TYR A 71 -5.58 5.97 17.72
C TYR A 71 -4.74 5.08 16.81
N ILE A 72 -4.40 3.89 17.30
CA ILE A 72 -3.76 2.85 16.51
C ILE A 72 -4.85 1.90 16.03
N LEU A 73 -5.04 1.82 14.72
CA LEU A 73 -6.03 0.94 14.11
C LEU A 73 -5.57 -0.53 14.10
N PRO A 74 -6.50 -1.51 14.00
CA PRO A 74 -6.14 -2.92 13.97
C PRO A 74 -5.10 -3.26 12.90
N GLY A 75 -4.31 -4.29 13.17
CA GLY A 75 -3.33 -4.78 12.21
C GLY A 75 -2.35 -5.78 12.79
N VAL A 76 -1.35 -6.14 11.98
CA VAL A 76 -0.38 -7.18 12.29
C VAL A 76 1.01 -6.71 11.93
N ALA A 77 1.97 -6.99 12.80
CA ALA A 77 3.38 -6.75 12.58
C ALA A 77 4.24 -7.96 12.93
N VAL A 78 5.49 -7.93 12.45
CA VAL A 78 6.57 -8.85 12.80
C VAL A 78 7.69 -8.01 13.37
N ASP A 79 8.18 -8.33 14.56
CA ASP A 79 9.30 -7.61 15.15
C ASP A 79 10.68 -8.09 14.66
N GLY A 80 11.76 -7.49 15.15
CA GLY A 80 13.15 -7.86 14.81
C GLY A 80 13.55 -9.28 15.19
N LEU A 81 12.79 -9.95 16.06
CA LEU A 81 13.02 -11.35 16.43
C LEU A 81 12.17 -12.33 15.63
N GLY A 82 11.25 -11.85 14.79
CA GLY A 82 10.35 -12.67 13.99
C GLY A 82 9.01 -12.97 14.66
N ARG A 83 8.76 -12.38 15.83
CA ARG A 83 7.55 -12.62 16.62
C ARG A 83 6.40 -11.82 16.02
N THR A 84 5.25 -12.46 15.86
CA THR A 84 4.05 -11.83 15.32
C THR A 84 3.32 -11.06 16.42
N ILE A 85 3.08 -9.77 16.18
CA ILE A 85 2.29 -8.91 17.07
C ILE A 85 0.95 -8.64 16.38
N VAL A 86 -0.15 -8.94 17.07
CA VAL A 86 -1.51 -8.73 16.56
C VAL A 86 -2.21 -7.69 17.42
N LEU A 87 -2.66 -6.60 16.78
CA LEU A 87 -3.56 -5.62 17.36
C LEU A 87 -4.96 -5.88 16.80
N PRO A 88 -5.85 -6.58 17.53
CA PRO A 88 -7.12 -7.04 16.97
C PRO A 88 -8.18 -5.94 16.90
N GLN A 89 -8.03 -4.87 17.69
CA GLN A 89 -8.99 -3.78 17.83
C GLN A 89 -8.25 -2.46 17.93
N ALA A 90 -8.92 -1.36 17.58
CA ALA A 90 -8.32 -0.04 17.71
C ALA A 90 -8.03 0.27 19.18
N VAL A 91 -6.86 0.85 19.45
CA VAL A 91 -6.44 1.26 20.79
C VAL A 91 -6.15 2.74 20.78
N ALA A 92 -6.75 3.47 21.73
CA ALA A 92 -6.36 4.83 22.05
C ALA A 92 -5.14 4.79 22.97
N TYR A 93 -4.11 5.54 22.59
CA TYR A 93 -2.90 5.71 23.40
C TYR A 93 -2.75 7.19 23.75
N ASP A 94 -2.94 7.51 25.03
CA ASP A 94 -2.73 8.85 25.56
C ASP A 94 -1.25 9.03 25.87
N ILE A 95 -0.60 9.96 25.16
CA ILE A 95 0.81 10.30 25.37
C ILE A 95 0.97 11.18 26.62
N GLY A 96 -0.15 11.69 27.15
CA GLY A 96 -0.18 12.60 28.28
C GLY A 96 0.38 13.98 27.91
N ARG A 97 0.76 14.76 28.93
CA ARG A 97 1.25 16.15 28.80
C ARG A 97 2.70 16.31 29.26
N GLU A 98 3.44 15.21 29.34
CA GLU A 98 4.77 15.21 29.95
C GLU A 98 5.90 15.32 28.91
N ILE A 99 5.62 14.93 27.67
CA ILE A 99 6.59 14.82 26.59
C ILE A 99 6.43 15.99 25.61
N GLU A 100 7.55 16.65 25.31
CA GLU A 100 7.73 17.69 24.29
C GLU A 100 8.85 17.27 23.35
N GLY A 101 8.82 17.73 22.11
CA GLY A 101 9.82 17.40 21.10
C GLY A 101 9.45 16.14 20.32
N THR A 102 10.46 15.52 19.71
CA THR A 102 10.27 14.35 18.86
C THR A 102 10.13 13.10 19.70
N PHE A 103 9.10 12.33 19.42
CA PHE A 103 8.96 10.99 19.95
C PHE A 103 8.47 10.01 18.90
N ILE A 104 8.70 8.73 19.20
CA ILE A 104 8.50 7.60 18.32
C ILE A 104 7.52 6.66 19.00
N LEU A 105 6.37 6.44 18.38
CA LEU A 105 5.38 5.47 18.84
C LEU A 105 5.79 4.08 18.35
N VAL A 106 5.95 3.14 19.27
CA VAL A 106 6.39 1.78 18.96
C VAL A 106 5.42 0.74 19.51
N LEU A 107 5.36 -0.40 18.83
CA LEU A 107 4.61 -1.59 19.22
C LEU A 107 5.59 -2.72 19.58
N ASN A 108 5.43 -3.29 20.78
CA ASN A 108 6.28 -4.35 21.29
C ASN A 108 5.49 -5.65 21.49
N TYR A 109 6.15 -6.77 21.22
CA TYR A 109 5.64 -8.09 21.55
C TYR A 109 5.63 -8.30 23.07
N GLY A 110 4.58 -8.95 23.58
CA GLY A 110 4.49 -9.38 24.97
C GLY A 110 3.84 -10.74 25.11
N GLU A 111 4.05 -11.38 26.26
CA GLU A 111 3.35 -12.60 26.66
C GLU A 111 2.86 -12.46 28.10
N SER A 112 1.65 -12.93 28.37
CA SER A 112 1.12 -12.98 29.73
C SER A 112 1.88 -14.02 30.57
N GLN A 113 2.08 -13.78 31.86
CA GLN A 113 2.46 -14.87 32.76
C GLN A 113 1.34 -15.93 32.83
N PRO A 114 1.66 -17.23 32.87
CA PRO A 114 0.66 -18.26 33.15
C PRO A 114 -0.05 -17.91 34.47
N ARG A 115 -1.39 -17.91 34.49
CA ARG A 115 -2.13 -17.73 35.74
C ARG A 115 -1.65 -18.75 36.77
N SER A 116 -1.42 -18.32 38.02
CA SER A 116 -0.77 -19.14 39.04
C SER A 116 -1.41 -20.53 39.20
N GLU A 117 -0.58 -21.55 39.43
CA GLU A 117 -1.02 -22.93 39.70
C GLU A 117 -2.05 -23.03 40.85
N ALA A 118 -2.04 -22.08 41.79
CA ALA A 118 -2.95 -22.07 42.93
C ALA A 118 -4.43 -22.03 42.53
N SER A 119 -4.75 -21.43 41.36
CA SER A 119 -6.09 -21.41 40.77
C SER A 119 -6.41 -22.60 39.86
N ALA A 120 -5.41 -23.37 39.42
CA ALA A 120 -5.55 -24.49 38.48
C ALA A 120 -5.61 -25.87 39.16
N ARG A 121 -5.25 -25.97 40.46
CA ARG A 121 -5.33 -27.22 41.24
C ARG A 121 -6.76 -27.72 41.49
N GLY A 122 -7.79 -26.96 41.13
CA GLY A 122 -9.18 -27.30 41.38
C GLY A 122 -9.88 -28.10 40.26
N ASP A 123 -9.48 -27.96 38.99
CA ASP A 123 -10.25 -28.50 37.86
C ASP A 123 -9.42 -29.23 36.78
N GLY A 124 -8.09 -29.25 36.88
CA GLY A 124 -7.22 -29.89 35.87
C GLY A 124 -7.16 -29.17 34.52
N SER A 125 -7.63 -27.92 34.46
CA SER A 125 -7.59 -27.11 33.24
C SER A 125 -6.15 -26.75 32.83
N PRO A 126 -5.83 -26.70 31.52
CA PRO A 126 -4.54 -26.23 31.04
C PRO A 126 -4.23 -24.78 31.45
N LEU A 127 -2.95 -24.50 31.72
CA LEU A 127 -2.47 -23.13 31.85
C LEU A 127 -2.24 -22.53 30.46
N TYR A 128 -2.69 -21.29 30.26
CA TYR A 128 -2.55 -20.58 28.99
C TYR A 128 -1.60 -19.40 29.12
N ILE A 129 -0.69 -19.28 28.16
CA ILE A 129 0.05 -18.06 27.85
C ILE A 129 -0.69 -17.36 26.72
N ARG A 130 -0.98 -16.07 26.88
CA ARG A 130 -1.61 -15.24 25.86
C ARG A 130 -0.55 -14.36 25.21
N HIS A 131 -0.60 -14.26 23.89
CA HIS A 131 0.15 -13.24 23.18
C HIS A 131 -0.48 -11.88 23.49
N GLU A 132 0.34 -10.98 24.00
CA GLU A 132 -0.02 -9.62 24.34
C GLU A 132 0.85 -8.66 23.54
N PHE A 133 0.57 -7.37 23.70
CA PHE A 133 1.37 -6.32 23.12
C PHE A 133 1.44 -5.15 24.09
N SER A 134 2.46 -4.33 23.92
CA SER A 134 2.51 -3.02 24.58
C SER A 134 2.80 -1.94 23.55
N ILE A 135 2.14 -0.80 23.71
CA ILE A 135 2.42 0.41 22.96
C ILE A 135 3.21 1.31 23.90
N SER A 136 4.30 1.90 23.40
CA SER A 136 5.12 2.80 24.19
C SER A 136 5.69 3.90 23.32
N VAL A 137 6.23 4.92 23.99
CA VAL A 137 6.85 6.08 23.35
C VAL A 137 8.35 6.08 23.66
N GLN A 138 9.16 6.27 22.63
CA GLN A 138 10.61 6.40 22.73
C GLN A 138 11.03 7.80 22.24
N THR A 139 12.06 8.38 22.84
CA THR A 139 12.60 9.70 22.44
C THR A 139 13.81 9.59 21.50
N THR A 140 14.31 8.38 21.31
CA THR A 140 15.38 8.03 20.37
C THR A 140 14.97 6.79 19.60
N PRO A 141 15.40 6.62 18.34
CA PRO A 141 15.18 5.37 17.62
C PRO A 141 15.70 4.19 18.45
N GLY A 142 14.80 3.26 18.77
CA GLY A 142 15.13 2.05 19.51
C GLY A 142 15.87 1.01 18.68
N ASP A 143 16.09 -0.13 19.31
CA ASP A 143 16.56 -1.37 18.71
C ASP A 143 15.51 -2.04 17.80
N ASP A 144 15.96 -2.95 16.93
CA ASP A 144 15.14 -3.64 15.92
C ASP A 144 13.98 -4.48 16.53
N GLU A 145 13.91 -4.65 17.85
CA GLU A 145 12.89 -5.47 18.53
C GLU A 145 11.52 -4.80 18.62
N ALA A 146 11.43 -3.48 18.47
CA ALA A 146 10.15 -2.77 18.46
C ALA A 146 9.73 -2.40 17.04
N VAL A 147 8.42 -2.42 16.77
CA VAL A 147 7.88 -2.02 15.47
C VAL A 147 7.47 -0.55 15.53
N GLU A 148 8.17 0.29 14.79
CA GLU A 148 7.86 1.71 14.70
C GLU A 148 6.54 1.95 13.95
N LEU A 149 5.59 2.64 14.61
CA LEU A 149 4.26 2.93 14.10
C LEU A 149 4.12 4.35 13.55
N ALA A 150 4.74 5.34 14.21
CA ALA A 150 4.71 6.74 13.81
C ALA A 150 5.78 7.54 14.55
N ARG A 151 6.11 8.72 14.04
CA ARG A 151 6.78 9.77 14.78
C ARG A 151 5.88 10.98 14.90
N VAL A 152 6.09 11.78 15.94
CA VAL A 152 5.46 13.10 16.05
C VAL A 152 6.49 14.05 16.63
N TRP A 153 6.62 15.23 16.02
CA TRP A 153 7.31 16.35 16.65
C TRP A 153 6.29 17.22 17.35
N ARG A 154 6.20 17.09 18.67
CA ARG A 154 5.24 17.86 19.46
C ARG A 154 5.84 19.22 19.83
N SER A 155 5.16 20.28 19.39
CA SER A 155 5.63 21.66 19.58
C SER A 155 5.49 22.14 21.03
N ARG A 156 4.44 21.69 21.73
CA ARG A 156 4.17 22.01 23.14
C ARG A 156 3.48 20.84 23.83
N ARG A 157 3.66 20.75 25.16
CA ARG A 157 3.10 19.68 26.01
C ARG A 157 1.58 19.52 25.96
N ASP A 158 0.84 20.54 25.56
CA ASP A 158 -0.61 20.56 25.46
C ASP A 158 -1.11 20.60 24.01
N SER A 159 -0.21 20.62 23.02
CA SER A 159 -0.59 20.54 21.62
C SER A 159 -1.36 19.24 21.34
N VAL A 160 -2.44 19.39 20.58
CA VAL A 160 -3.26 18.29 20.07
C VAL A 160 -2.59 17.68 18.86
N PHE A 161 -2.77 16.39 18.66
CA PHE A 161 -2.24 15.69 17.50
C PHE A 161 -3.17 15.81 16.30
N LEU A 162 -2.59 15.97 15.12
CA LEU A 162 -3.31 16.10 13.87
C LEU A 162 -2.84 15.06 12.87
N ASN A 163 -3.73 14.62 11.98
CA ASN A 163 -3.29 13.91 10.78
C ASN A 163 -2.50 14.89 9.90
N ALA A 164 -1.39 14.43 9.33
CA ALA A 164 -0.57 15.26 8.46
C ALA A 164 -1.38 15.78 7.27
N ARG A 165 -1.34 17.10 7.05
CA ARG A 165 -1.94 17.71 5.84
C ARG A 165 -1.16 17.32 4.59
N ASP A 166 0.16 17.30 4.72
CA ASP A 166 1.09 16.77 3.71
C ASP A 166 1.87 15.58 4.31
N PRO A 167 1.52 14.33 3.96
CA PRO A 167 2.18 13.14 4.48
C PRO A 167 3.68 13.05 4.17
N LEU A 168 4.18 13.75 3.14
CA LEU A 168 5.61 13.76 2.79
C LEU A 168 6.38 14.79 3.61
N PHE A 169 5.72 15.83 4.10
CA PHE A 169 6.30 16.88 4.94
C PHE A 169 5.42 17.20 6.16
N PRO A 170 5.24 16.25 7.10
CA PRO A 170 4.44 16.48 8.30
C PRO A 170 4.97 17.67 9.11
N GLY A 171 4.07 18.56 9.51
CA GLY A 171 4.36 19.71 10.34
C GLY A 171 4.52 19.37 11.84
N PRO A 172 4.79 20.37 12.69
CA PRO A 172 4.64 20.22 14.14
C PRO A 172 3.25 19.70 14.49
N ASP A 173 3.21 18.82 15.49
CA ASP A 173 2.01 18.18 16.04
C ASP A 173 1.25 17.28 15.04
N GLU A 174 1.77 17.10 13.83
CA GLU A 174 1.22 16.19 12.83
C GLU A 174 1.88 14.81 12.91
N ILE A 175 1.08 13.78 12.67
CA ILE A 175 1.53 12.37 12.68
C ILE A 175 2.38 12.10 11.44
N ASP A 176 3.64 11.71 11.67
CA ASP A 176 4.59 11.32 10.64
C ASP A 176 4.63 9.80 10.49
N LEU A 177 4.10 9.32 9.36
CA LEU A 177 4.01 7.90 9.03
C LEU A 177 5.16 7.43 8.09
N ARG A 178 6.07 8.32 7.68
CA ARG A 178 7.08 8.03 6.64
C ARG A 178 8.10 6.96 7.04
N PHE A 179 8.30 6.80 8.34
CA PHE A 179 9.30 5.87 8.92
C PHE A 179 8.75 4.47 9.16
N ARG A 180 7.45 4.25 8.89
CA ARG A 180 6.83 2.93 9.00
C ARG A 180 7.42 1.99 7.97
N ARG A 181 7.90 0.84 8.44
CA ARG A 181 8.42 -0.22 7.57
C ARG A 181 7.34 -1.23 7.24
N GLN A 182 6.77 -1.16 6.04
CA GLN A 182 5.87 -2.20 5.52
C GLN A 182 6.70 -3.41 5.05
N VAL A 183 6.24 -4.62 5.40
CA VAL A 183 6.89 -5.89 5.07
C VAL A 183 5.87 -6.91 4.59
N GLY A 184 6.35 -8.05 4.10
CA GLY A 184 5.50 -9.15 3.67
C GLY A 184 5.14 -9.12 2.19
N ALA A 185 4.08 -9.86 1.83
CA ALA A 185 3.66 -10.01 0.45
C ALA A 185 3.11 -8.68 -0.10
N TRP A 186 3.63 -8.29 -1.25
CA TRP A 186 3.19 -7.09 -1.94
C TRP A 186 1.78 -7.27 -2.49
N PRO A 187 0.90 -6.26 -2.37
CA PRO A 187 -0.48 -6.42 -2.81
C PRO A 187 -0.55 -6.56 -4.34
N ASP A 188 -1.47 -7.43 -4.78
CA ASP A 188 -1.84 -7.55 -6.18
C ASP A 188 -2.69 -6.34 -6.58
N ILE A 189 -2.22 -5.57 -7.57
CA ILE A 189 -2.95 -4.49 -8.20
C ILE A 189 -3.51 -5.03 -9.52
N ARG A 190 -4.84 -5.03 -9.66
CA ARG A 190 -5.51 -5.37 -10.92
C ARG A 190 -5.83 -4.10 -11.71
N VAL A 191 -5.45 -4.12 -12.98
CA VAL A 191 -5.70 -3.05 -13.95
C VAL A 191 -6.54 -3.63 -15.08
N ALA A 192 -7.73 -3.07 -15.30
CA ALA A 192 -8.56 -3.40 -16.46
C ALA A 192 -8.29 -2.40 -17.58
N VAL A 193 -8.04 -2.89 -18.79
CA VAL A 193 -7.91 -2.07 -19.99
C VAL A 193 -9.15 -2.26 -20.85
N SER A 194 -9.78 -1.17 -21.23
CA SER A 194 -11.01 -1.15 -22.02
C SER A 194 -10.88 -0.16 -23.17
N TYR A 195 -11.43 -0.51 -24.33
CA TYR A 195 -11.36 0.30 -25.54
C TYR A 195 -12.74 0.84 -25.88
N VAL A 196 -12.82 2.09 -26.32
CA VAL A 196 -14.07 2.78 -26.70
C VAL A 196 -13.90 3.55 -28.02
N GLY A 197 -14.97 3.63 -28.79
CA GLY A 197 -14.94 4.19 -30.15
C GLY A 197 -14.27 3.27 -31.17
N ASP A 198 -13.57 3.86 -32.12
CA ASP A 198 -13.02 3.23 -33.32
C ASP A 198 -11.57 2.76 -33.13
N VAL A 199 -11.26 2.16 -31.97
CA VAL A 199 -9.91 1.62 -31.72
C VAL A 199 -9.65 0.43 -32.63
N ALA A 200 -8.94 0.65 -33.73
CA ALA A 200 -8.69 -0.36 -34.74
C ALA A 200 -7.74 -1.47 -34.25
N GLU A 201 -6.74 -1.11 -33.46
CA GLU A 201 -5.78 -2.05 -32.88
C GLU A 201 -5.57 -1.78 -31.38
N PRO A 202 -5.90 -2.73 -30.48
CA PRO A 202 -5.79 -2.56 -29.03
C PRO A 202 -4.33 -2.70 -28.56
N ARG A 203 -3.46 -1.78 -29.00
CA ARG A 203 -2.02 -1.85 -28.70
C ARG A 203 -1.69 -1.35 -27.30
N GLN A 204 -2.49 -0.41 -26.77
CA GLN A 204 -2.29 0.21 -25.46
C GLN A 204 -2.31 -0.80 -24.31
N GLY A 205 -3.09 -1.88 -24.41
CA GLY A 205 -3.08 -2.98 -23.44
C GLY A 205 -1.76 -3.73 -23.39
N ARG A 206 -1.06 -3.86 -24.53
CA ARG A 206 0.32 -4.39 -24.57
C ARG A 206 1.28 -3.43 -23.87
N GLY A 207 1.13 -2.13 -24.10
CA GLY A 207 1.85 -1.09 -23.37
C GLY A 207 1.69 -1.22 -21.86
N MET A 208 0.45 -1.32 -21.39
CA MET A 208 0.13 -1.53 -19.97
C MET A 208 0.73 -2.85 -19.44
N THR A 209 0.75 -3.90 -20.25
CA THR A 209 1.40 -5.18 -19.91
C THR A 209 2.92 -5.03 -19.75
N TYR A 210 3.60 -4.28 -20.64
CA TYR A 210 5.03 -4.00 -20.49
C TYR A 210 5.33 -3.12 -19.28
N LEU A 211 4.47 -2.14 -18.99
CA LEU A 211 4.56 -1.37 -17.75
C LEU A 211 4.44 -2.31 -16.53
N ALA A 212 3.41 -3.15 -16.47
CA ALA A 212 3.22 -4.11 -15.39
C ALA A 212 4.41 -5.05 -15.23
N GLN A 213 4.99 -5.53 -16.34
CA GLN A 213 6.22 -6.33 -16.31
C GLN A 213 7.37 -5.58 -15.62
N GLN A 214 7.62 -4.32 -15.99
CA GLN A 214 8.66 -3.50 -15.35
C GLN A 214 8.39 -3.27 -13.86
N LEU A 215 7.14 -2.95 -13.50
CA LEU A 215 6.75 -2.74 -12.11
C LEU A 215 6.91 -4.02 -11.27
N ASN A 216 6.59 -5.19 -11.83
CA ASN A 216 6.71 -6.48 -11.14
C ASN A 216 8.16 -6.87 -10.82
N PHE A 217 9.14 -6.30 -11.52
CA PHE A 217 10.55 -6.55 -11.24
C PHE A 217 11.15 -5.60 -10.18
N GLY A 218 10.60 -4.40 -9.99
CA GLY A 218 11.26 -3.33 -9.23
C GLY A 218 10.41 -2.59 -8.20
N SER A 219 9.10 -2.83 -8.12
CA SER A 219 8.19 -2.08 -7.24
C SER A 219 7.64 -2.94 -6.10
N HIS A 220 7.12 -2.30 -5.04
CA HIS A 220 6.47 -2.95 -3.90
C HIS A 220 5.04 -3.45 -4.19
N TYR A 221 4.74 -3.77 -5.45
CA TYR A 221 3.43 -4.18 -5.92
C TYR A 221 3.56 -5.26 -6.97
N ARG A 222 2.50 -6.08 -7.10
CA ARG A 222 2.36 -6.99 -8.23
C ARG A 222 1.19 -6.55 -9.11
N VAL A 223 1.48 -6.08 -10.31
CA VAL A 223 0.50 -5.57 -11.26
C VAL A 223 0.05 -6.68 -12.21
N TRP A 224 -1.26 -6.86 -12.30
CA TRP A 224 -1.95 -7.76 -13.21
C TRP A 224 -2.80 -6.94 -14.19
N VAL A 225 -2.66 -7.22 -15.48
CA VAL A 225 -3.35 -6.51 -16.53
C VAL A 225 -4.39 -7.43 -17.16
N GLU A 226 -5.63 -6.97 -17.16
CA GLU A 226 -6.74 -7.57 -17.87
C GLU A 226 -7.01 -6.73 -19.10
N ASP A 227 -6.59 -7.21 -20.27
CA ASP A 227 -6.77 -6.49 -21.52
C ASP A 227 -8.13 -6.76 -22.15
N ASN A 228 -8.65 -5.76 -22.87
CA ASN A 228 -9.93 -5.81 -23.59
C ASN A 228 -11.13 -6.22 -22.71
N VAL A 229 -11.19 -5.68 -21.50
CA VAL A 229 -12.28 -5.92 -20.55
C VAL A 229 -13.51 -5.13 -20.96
N ALA A 230 -14.68 -5.78 -20.98
CA ALA A 230 -15.95 -5.10 -21.19
C ALA A 230 -16.31 -4.20 -20.00
N LEU A 231 -16.79 -2.99 -20.29
CA LEU A 231 -17.26 -2.05 -19.27
C LEU A 231 -18.55 -2.56 -18.62
N GLY A 232 -18.41 -3.19 -17.45
CA GLY A 232 -19.50 -3.79 -16.70
C GLY A 232 -19.11 -4.07 -15.24
N PRO A 233 -19.90 -4.86 -14.50
CA PRO A 233 -19.67 -5.11 -13.07
C PRO A 233 -18.27 -5.67 -12.73
N GLY A 234 -17.62 -6.36 -13.67
CA GLY A 234 -16.28 -6.94 -13.48
C GLY A 234 -15.18 -5.92 -13.20
N ILE A 235 -15.37 -4.64 -13.58
CA ILE A 235 -14.33 -3.61 -13.38
C ILE A 235 -14.17 -3.20 -11.90
N VAL A 236 -15.16 -3.48 -11.04
CA VAL A 236 -15.18 -3.03 -9.63
C VAL A 236 -14.05 -3.63 -8.78
N GLY A 237 -13.52 -4.78 -9.18
CA GLY A 237 -12.38 -5.42 -8.52
C GLY A 237 -11.01 -4.82 -8.88
N ASN A 238 -10.96 -3.90 -9.85
CA ASN A 238 -9.71 -3.31 -10.33
C ASN A 238 -9.40 -2.01 -9.59
N ALA A 239 -8.13 -1.83 -9.21
CA ALA A 239 -7.68 -0.57 -8.62
C ALA A 239 -7.66 0.57 -9.65
N LEU A 240 -7.36 0.21 -10.91
CA LEU A 240 -7.30 1.11 -12.05
C LEU A 240 -8.12 0.55 -13.21
N VAL A 241 -8.96 1.38 -13.80
CA VAL A 241 -9.58 1.12 -15.11
C VAL A 241 -8.98 2.09 -16.12
N TYR A 242 -8.27 1.54 -17.08
CA TYR A 242 -7.58 2.25 -18.14
C TYR A 242 -8.45 2.23 -19.41
N LEU A 243 -9.06 3.37 -19.73
CA LEU A 243 -9.95 3.55 -20.88
C LEU A 243 -9.22 4.23 -22.03
N VAL A 244 -9.18 3.56 -23.16
CA VAL A 244 -8.50 4.04 -24.37
C VAL A 244 -9.55 4.37 -25.41
N GLY A 245 -9.63 5.63 -25.82
CA GLY A 245 -10.61 6.12 -26.78
C GLY A 245 -9.99 6.56 -28.10
N GLN A 246 -10.61 6.19 -29.21
CA GLN A 246 -10.27 6.66 -30.56
C GLN A 246 -11.54 7.04 -31.31
N GLY A 247 -11.52 8.15 -32.04
CA GLY A 247 -12.70 8.67 -32.72
C GLY A 247 -13.83 9.09 -31.76
N PRO A 248 -14.96 9.56 -32.30
CA PRO A 248 -16.13 9.91 -31.49
C PRO A 248 -16.80 8.65 -30.94
N PHE A 249 -17.29 8.71 -29.70
CA PHE A 249 -18.05 7.62 -29.09
C PHE A 249 -19.04 8.10 -28.04
N GLU A 250 -20.09 7.32 -27.83
CA GLU A 250 -21.06 7.56 -26.76
C GLU A 250 -21.04 6.40 -25.76
N LEU A 251 -20.97 6.72 -24.47
CA LEU A 251 -21.13 5.73 -23.41
C LEU A 251 -22.60 5.64 -23.01
N SER A 252 -23.14 4.42 -22.93
CA SER A 252 -24.51 4.22 -22.43
C SER A 252 -24.67 4.77 -21.01
N ALA A 253 -25.88 5.25 -20.68
CA ALA A 253 -26.18 5.78 -19.35
C ALA A 253 -25.85 4.79 -18.21
N GLY A 254 -26.07 3.49 -18.45
CA GLY A 254 -25.71 2.42 -17.52
C GLY A 254 -24.19 2.34 -17.27
N VAL A 255 -23.39 2.36 -18.33
CA VAL A 255 -21.91 2.36 -18.24
C VAL A 255 -21.43 3.62 -17.51
N MET A 256 -21.92 4.80 -17.89
CA MET A 256 -21.50 6.05 -17.24
C MET A 256 -21.83 6.06 -15.73
N ASN A 257 -23.00 5.56 -15.33
CA ASN A 257 -23.36 5.43 -13.92
C ASN A 257 -22.50 4.38 -13.19
N GLY A 258 -22.16 3.28 -13.87
CA GLY A 258 -21.24 2.26 -13.37
C GLY A 258 -19.86 2.83 -13.07
N LEU A 259 -19.27 3.56 -14.03
CA LEU A 259 -17.98 4.23 -13.89
C LEU A 259 -18.00 5.29 -12.78
N ARG A 260 -19.09 6.07 -12.68
CA ARG A 260 -19.26 7.03 -11.57
C ARG A 260 -19.26 6.32 -10.21
N ASN A 261 -20.03 5.24 -10.07
CA ASN A 261 -20.07 4.47 -8.83
C ASN A 261 -18.72 3.83 -8.50
N TYR A 262 -17.99 3.35 -9.52
CA TYR A 262 -16.65 2.83 -9.38
C TYR A 262 -15.68 3.86 -8.76
N ILE A 263 -15.73 5.12 -9.20
CA ILE A 263 -14.87 6.20 -8.67
C ILE A 263 -15.23 6.55 -7.21
N TYR A 264 -16.51 6.84 -6.93
CA TYR A 264 -16.89 7.42 -5.63
C TYR A 264 -17.14 6.36 -4.54
N ARG A 265 -17.82 5.27 -4.89
CA ARG A 265 -18.15 4.18 -3.95
C ARG A 265 -17.05 3.12 -3.94
N GLY A 266 -16.56 2.76 -5.12
CA GLY A 266 -15.49 1.77 -5.26
C GLY A 266 -14.09 2.31 -4.94
N LYS A 267 -13.93 3.63 -4.75
CA LYS A 267 -12.63 4.29 -4.62
C LYS A 267 -11.65 3.88 -5.73
N GLY A 268 -12.19 3.55 -6.89
CA GLY A 268 -11.42 3.22 -8.08
C GLY A 268 -10.81 4.46 -8.71
N THR A 269 -9.86 4.23 -9.61
CA THR A 269 -9.23 5.28 -10.42
C THR A 269 -9.53 5.03 -11.90
N LEU A 270 -10.01 6.03 -12.62
CA LEU A 270 -10.10 5.99 -14.08
C LEU A 270 -8.89 6.68 -14.68
N PHE A 271 -8.24 6.02 -15.63
CA PHE A 271 -7.27 6.65 -16.50
C PHE A 271 -7.83 6.67 -17.93
N LEU A 272 -8.21 7.85 -18.39
CA LEU A 272 -8.79 8.10 -19.71
C LEU A 272 -7.66 8.56 -20.63
N GLU A 273 -7.39 7.80 -21.67
CA GLU A 273 -6.37 8.13 -22.67
C GLU A 273 -7.01 8.31 -24.04
N SER A 274 -6.91 9.53 -24.56
CA SER A 274 -7.45 9.93 -25.85
C SER A 274 -6.37 9.75 -26.93
N LEU A 275 -6.69 9.00 -27.98
CA LEU A 275 -5.78 8.77 -29.11
C LEU A 275 -5.82 9.89 -30.15
N ASP A 276 -6.93 10.65 -30.16
CA ASP A 276 -7.20 11.79 -31.02
C ASP A 276 -8.13 12.81 -30.33
N GLU A 277 -8.36 13.94 -30.99
CA GLU A 277 -9.19 15.04 -30.46
C GLU A 277 -10.67 14.66 -30.31
N ALA A 278 -11.20 13.82 -31.21
CA ALA A 278 -12.60 13.39 -31.16
C ALA A 278 -12.89 12.49 -29.95
N ALA A 279 -11.94 11.62 -29.61
CA ALA A 279 -11.99 10.82 -28.39
C ALA A 279 -11.89 11.69 -27.13
N GLU A 280 -11.05 12.73 -27.15
CA GLU A 280 -10.94 13.67 -26.04
C GLU A 280 -12.26 14.40 -25.80
N GLU A 281 -12.91 14.89 -26.87
CA GLU A 281 -14.23 15.53 -26.80
C GLU A 281 -15.28 14.59 -26.19
N SER A 282 -15.32 13.34 -26.65
CA SER A 282 -16.24 12.31 -26.13
C SER A 282 -16.01 12.02 -24.64
N PHE A 283 -14.76 11.96 -24.19
CA PHE A 283 -14.46 11.84 -22.76
C PHE A 283 -14.90 13.08 -21.98
N ARG A 284 -14.72 14.29 -22.52
CA ARG A 284 -15.15 15.53 -21.85
C ARG A 284 -16.67 15.61 -21.73
N GLU A 285 -17.41 15.16 -22.73
CA GLU A 285 -18.87 15.04 -22.65
C GLU A 285 -19.31 14.08 -21.53
N PHE A 286 -18.65 12.92 -21.42
CA PHE A 286 -18.88 12.00 -20.30
C PHE A 286 -18.62 12.65 -18.94
N LEU A 287 -17.50 13.36 -18.79
CA LEU A 287 -17.14 14.03 -17.54
C LEU A 287 -18.15 15.12 -17.19
N ALA A 288 -18.54 15.95 -18.16
CA ALA A 288 -19.57 16.97 -18.00
C ALA A 288 -20.93 16.36 -17.61
N ALA A 289 -21.35 15.27 -18.26
CA ALA A 289 -22.60 14.57 -17.97
C ALA A 289 -22.66 13.96 -16.55
N LYS A 290 -21.50 13.81 -15.89
CA LYS A 290 -21.38 13.30 -14.51
C LYS A 290 -20.92 14.34 -13.50
N ASP A 291 -20.82 15.60 -13.91
CA ASP A 291 -20.34 16.73 -13.09
C ASP A 291 -18.95 16.47 -12.49
N ILE A 292 -18.10 15.73 -13.22
CA ILE A 292 -16.72 15.46 -12.83
C ILE A 292 -15.85 16.55 -13.45
N LYS A 293 -15.26 17.40 -12.62
CA LYS A 293 -14.35 18.46 -13.06
C LYS A 293 -12.92 17.95 -13.00
N VAL A 294 -12.22 18.04 -14.12
CA VAL A 294 -10.80 17.72 -14.22
C VAL A 294 -10.02 18.99 -14.56
N GLU A 295 -8.89 19.18 -13.89
CA GLU A 295 -8.02 20.34 -14.05
C GLU A 295 -6.57 19.88 -14.25
N ALA A 296 -5.70 20.74 -14.77
CA ALA A 296 -4.30 20.39 -14.98
C ALA A 296 -3.67 19.92 -13.66
N VAL A 297 -2.94 18.80 -13.70
CA VAL A 297 -2.27 18.26 -12.51
C VAL A 297 -1.21 19.24 -12.04
N GLU A 298 -1.42 19.80 -10.84
CA GLU A 298 -0.49 20.75 -10.24
C GLU A 298 0.79 20.08 -9.73
N ARG A 299 1.84 20.90 -9.58
CA ARG A 299 3.10 20.47 -8.98
C ARG A 299 2.86 19.98 -7.54
N GLY A 300 3.47 18.84 -7.21
CA GLY A 300 3.35 18.24 -5.88
C GLY A 300 2.21 17.23 -5.73
N HIS A 301 1.24 17.22 -6.65
CA HIS A 301 0.19 16.20 -6.68
C HIS A 301 0.81 14.78 -6.74
N PRO A 302 0.28 13.78 -6.01
CA PRO A 302 0.86 12.44 -5.94
C PRO A 302 1.18 11.79 -7.30
N ILE A 303 0.35 12.03 -8.31
CA ILE A 303 0.57 11.53 -9.68
C ILE A 303 1.89 12.03 -10.30
N LEU A 304 2.40 13.19 -9.88
CA LEU A 304 3.68 13.74 -10.31
C LEU A 304 4.78 13.66 -9.25
N SER A 305 4.47 13.20 -8.03
CA SER A 305 5.44 13.24 -6.92
C SER A 305 5.76 11.88 -6.30
N TYR A 306 4.98 10.83 -6.58
CA TYR A 306 5.17 9.51 -5.96
C TYR A 306 4.79 8.32 -6.86
N PRO A 307 5.65 7.27 -6.95
CA PRO A 307 6.97 7.15 -6.32
C PRO A 307 8.08 7.94 -7.04
N HIS A 308 7.86 8.40 -8.26
CA HIS A 308 8.83 9.18 -9.04
C HIS A 308 8.45 10.65 -9.09
N PHE A 309 9.44 11.53 -8.93
CA PHE A 309 9.21 12.96 -8.93
C PHE A 309 9.34 13.57 -10.33
N PHE A 310 8.33 14.34 -10.72
CA PHE A 310 8.22 15.08 -11.97
C PHE A 310 7.89 16.55 -11.69
N ALA A 311 8.63 17.45 -12.33
CA ALA A 311 8.26 18.87 -12.33
C ALA A 311 7.05 19.17 -13.22
N ALA A 312 6.81 18.33 -14.23
CA ALA A 312 5.68 18.35 -15.16
C ALA A 312 5.52 16.95 -15.79
N PRO A 313 4.34 16.61 -16.36
CA PRO A 313 4.15 15.34 -17.05
C PRO A 313 5.20 15.12 -18.16
N PRO A 314 5.82 13.93 -18.27
CA PRO A 314 6.74 13.62 -19.36
C PRO A 314 6.01 13.53 -20.70
N ALA A 315 6.74 13.68 -21.81
CA ALA A 315 6.14 13.58 -23.13
C ALA A 315 5.62 12.17 -23.44
N GLY A 316 4.37 12.06 -23.90
CA GLY A 316 3.80 10.81 -24.41
C GLY A 316 3.98 10.66 -25.92
N TYR A 317 3.21 9.81 -26.58
CA TYR A 317 3.39 9.42 -27.99
C TYR A 317 3.46 10.58 -29.00
N PRO A 318 2.59 11.62 -28.97
CA PRO A 318 2.74 12.77 -29.86
C PRO A 318 4.07 13.49 -29.63
N THR A 319 4.77 13.86 -30.70
CA THR A 319 6.10 14.52 -30.62
C THR A 319 6.04 16.03 -30.51
N GLU A 320 4.97 16.65 -31.00
CA GLU A 320 4.84 18.11 -31.13
C GLU A 320 3.88 18.71 -30.08
N ALA A 321 3.07 17.88 -29.43
CA ALA A 321 2.10 18.34 -28.43
C ALA A 321 2.79 18.56 -27.07
N LYS A 322 2.38 19.63 -26.37
CA LYS A 322 2.81 19.85 -24.99
C LYS A 322 2.20 18.76 -24.10
N PRO A 323 3.00 18.08 -23.26
CA PRO A 323 2.47 17.04 -22.38
C PRO A 323 1.43 17.61 -21.43
N ARG A 324 0.27 16.97 -21.36
CA ARG A 324 -0.86 17.43 -20.54
C ARG A 324 -1.46 16.27 -19.76
N LEU A 325 -1.64 16.45 -18.46
CA LEU A 325 -2.36 15.51 -17.61
C LEU A 325 -3.36 16.32 -16.81
N GLU A 326 -4.63 15.89 -16.83
CA GLU A 326 -5.71 16.50 -16.08
C GLU A 326 -6.21 15.51 -15.02
N PHE A 327 -6.60 16.00 -13.85
CA PHE A 327 -7.05 15.18 -12.74
C PHE A 327 -8.28 15.79 -12.05
N GLY A 328 -9.17 14.92 -11.59
CA GLY A 328 -10.33 15.29 -10.80
C GLY A 328 -11.03 14.08 -10.18
N GLU A 329 -11.23 14.11 -8.87
CA GLU A 329 -12.05 13.14 -8.11
C GLU A 329 -11.68 11.65 -8.27
N GLY A 330 -10.48 11.32 -8.76
CA GLY A 330 -10.05 9.94 -9.07
C GLY A 330 -10.10 9.60 -10.57
N VAL A 331 -10.32 10.59 -11.42
CA VAL A 331 -10.18 10.49 -12.88
C VAL A 331 -8.91 11.20 -13.31
N ILE A 332 -8.16 10.57 -14.20
CA ILE A 332 -6.97 11.08 -14.86
C ILE A 332 -7.27 11.12 -16.36
N LEU A 333 -7.19 12.29 -17.01
CA LEU A 333 -7.38 12.44 -18.45
C LEU A 333 -6.03 12.81 -19.11
N SER A 334 -5.67 12.09 -20.17
CA SER A 334 -4.43 12.27 -20.91
C SER A 334 -4.65 12.16 -22.42
N PRO A 335 -4.31 13.18 -23.22
CA PRO A 335 -4.21 13.05 -24.68
C PRO A 335 -2.85 12.51 -25.15
N ASN A 336 -1.97 12.09 -24.22
CA ASN A 336 -0.58 11.83 -24.56
C ASN A 336 -0.32 10.41 -25.07
N ASN A 337 -1.29 9.49 -25.00
CA ASN A 337 -1.13 8.11 -25.49
C ASN A 337 0.15 7.40 -24.96
N TYR A 338 0.35 7.37 -23.64
CA TYR A 338 1.48 6.73 -22.99
C TYR A 338 1.53 5.21 -23.22
N GLY A 339 0.38 4.57 -23.50
CA GLY A 339 0.33 3.15 -23.87
C GLY A 339 1.28 2.80 -25.01
N MET A 340 1.45 3.69 -25.98
CA MET A 340 2.40 3.49 -27.09
C MET A 340 3.86 3.72 -26.69
N VAL A 341 4.13 4.59 -25.72
CA VAL A 341 5.51 4.86 -25.26
C VAL A 341 6.03 3.70 -24.39
N TRP A 342 5.16 3.07 -23.60
CA TRP A 342 5.52 1.89 -22.80
C TRP A 342 5.93 0.68 -23.63
N GLN A 343 5.54 0.63 -24.90
CA GLN A 343 5.98 -0.38 -25.87
C GLN A 343 7.13 0.11 -26.78
N GLY A 344 7.70 1.28 -26.49
CA GLY A 344 8.88 1.80 -27.19
C GLY A 344 8.59 2.63 -28.44
N GLU A 345 7.38 3.16 -28.60
CA GLU A 345 6.98 3.91 -29.79
C GLU A 345 6.65 5.38 -29.51
N ARG A 346 6.99 6.21 -30.50
CA ARG A 346 6.56 7.61 -30.63
C ARG A 346 5.96 7.79 -32.02
N ARG A 347 5.22 8.89 -32.24
CA ARG A 347 4.70 9.19 -33.57
C ARG A 347 5.86 9.29 -34.57
N GLY A 348 5.86 8.41 -35.56
CA GLY A 348 6.84 8.39 -36.65
C GLY A 348 8.25 7.90 -36.29
N ARG A 349 8.51 7.43 -35.06
CA ARG A 349 9.84 6.92 -34.66
C ARG A 349 9.79 6.00 -33.44
N LEU A 350 10.91 5.32 -33.16
CA LEU A 350 11.10 4.63 -31.89
C LEU A 350 11.36 5.64 -30.76
N ALA A 351 10.87 5.30 -29.56
CA ALA A 351 11.14 6.03 -28.34
C ALA A 351 12.60 5.79 -27.88
N SER A 352 13.25 6.82 -27.35
CA SER A 352 14.55 6.67 -26.70
C SER A 352 14.39 5.96 -25.36
N ARG A 353 15.49 5.41 -24.82
CA ARG A 353 15.48 4.79 -23.48
C ARG A 353 15.02 5.76 -22.39
N GLU A 354 15.40 7.03 -22.49
CA GLU A 354 15.00 8.08 -21.55
C GLU A 354 13.50 8.36 -21.62
N GLU A 355 12.94 8.44 -22.83
CA GLU A 355 11.49 8.64 -23.03
C GLU A 355 10.68 7.46 -22.51
N ILE A 356 11.12 6.23 -22.79
CA ILE A 356 10.49 5.01 -22.27
C ILE A 356 10.54 5.03 -20.74
N ARG A 357 11.70 5.34 -20.16
CA ARG A 357 11.87 5.38 -18.70
C ARG A 357 10.96 6.42 -18.07
N ALA A 358 10.93 7.65 -18.59
CA ALA A 358 10.09 8.71 -18.04
C ALA A 358 8.60 8.36 -18.12
N ALA A 359 8.15 7.75 -19.22
CA ALA A 359 6.76 7.27 -19.35
C ALA A 359 6.46 6.11 -18.38
N VAL A 360 7.39 5.17 -18.19
CA VAL A 360 7.26 4.05 -17.22
C VAL A 360 7.19 4.59 -15.79
N GLU A 361 8.03 5.55 -15.44
CA GLU A 361 8.03 6.20 -14.12
C GLU A 361 6.72 6.95 -13.86
N LEU A 362 6.15 7.64 -14.86
CA LEU A 362 4.79 8.21 -14.72
C LEU A 362 3.72 7.12 -14.57
N GLY A 363 3.82 6.04 -15.36
CA GLY A 363 2.91 4.89 -15.25
C GLY A 363 2.94 4.27 -13.86
N ALA A 364 4.13 4.18 -13.24
CA ALA A 364 4.30 3.74 -11.86
C ALA A 364 3.56 4.65 -10.87
N ASN A 365 3.63 5.97 -11.06
CA ASN A 365 2.90 6.92 -10.22
C ASN A 365 1.38 6.75 -10.33
N ILE A 366 0.85 6.59 -11.55
CA ILE A 366 -0.59 6.37 -11.78
C ILE A 366 -1.05 5.09 -11.08
N VAL A 367 -0.29 4.00 -11.23
CA VAL A 367 -0.60 2.70 -10.60
C VAL A 367 -0.52 2.79 -9.08
N ALA A 368 0.51 3.44 -8.54
CA ALA A 368 0.66 3.62 -7.09
C ALA A 368 -0.48 4.47 -6.49
N TYR A 369 -0.86 5.56 -7.17
CA TYR A 369 -2.00 6.38 -6.78
C TYR A 369 -3.31 5.56 -6.75
N ALA A 370 -3.53 4.77 -7.80
CA ALA A 370 -4.72 3.94 -7.92
C ALA A 370 -4.78 2.86 -6.81
N ALA A 371 -3.65 2.24 -6.50
CA ALA A 371 -3.55 1.26 -5.43
C ALA A 371 -3.86 1.86 -4.06
N GLU A 372 -3.26 3.01 -3.73
CA GLU A 372 -3.50 3.67 -2.44
C GLU A 372 -4.96 4.07 -2.28
N ARG A 373 -5.54 4.70 -3.32
CA ARG A 373 -6.95 5.05 -3.34
C ARG A 373 -7.83 3.82 -3.15
N HIS A 374 -7.54 2.71 -3.81
CA HIS A 374 -8.31 1.47 -3.69
C HIS A 374 -8.19 0.82 -2.30
N ARG A 375 -7.02 0.89 -1.64
CA ARG A 375 -6.81 0.36 -0.28
C ARG A 375 -7.68 1.07 0.76
N THR A 376 -7.95 2.36 0.58
CA THR A 376 -8.86 3.11 1.47
C THR A 376 -10.32 2.63 1.39
N ARG A 377 -10.70 1.80 0.41
CA ARG A 377 -12.03 1.14 0.38
C ARG A 377 -12.17 0.06 1.45
N THR A 378 -11.09 -0.68 1.72
CA THR A 378 -11.06 -1.84 2.62
C THR A 378 -10.77 -1.47 4.09
N ARG A 379 -10.48 -0.19 4.33
CA ARG A 379 -10.36 0.41 5.66
C ARG A 379 -11.68 1.09 5.99
#